data_AF-A0A0J6YNG1-F1
#
_entry.id   AF-A0A0J6YNG1-F1
#
_cell.length_a   1.000
_cell.length_b   1.000
_cell.length_c   1.000
_cell.angle_alpha   90.00
_cell.angle_beta   90.00
_cell.angle_gamma   90.00
#
_symmetry.space_group_name_H-M   'P 1'
#
loop_
_entity.id
_entity.type
_entity.pdbx_description
1 polymer ?
#
loop_
_entity_poly.entity_id
_entity_poly.type
_entity_poly.pdbx_seq_one_letter_code
_entity_poly.pdbx_strand_id
1 'polypeptide(L)'
;MLPASSIFSLTSSRFSTPTELLFTRVSRIRPLTHLDTLLRAQFTSPAARRTYLRFGPETLLSCPFCGPENPKSYLIYYISSNVLLPHLFHLLILGIVTSAPIAGPIAARWRTKFFWTGFFFLLAELSFVAAYNPYEMGVLNTSLIPGSLYTRLYMARTLGLTTFDALLEEQIDEFAETVGSSIASAMGKLHALGLAKNAIMRDAVLRERERAVWTEIIGRSGGMVGDDGKSVLDDEKVAQAVAQALAKRAQSEKSEINEADVMKKGMEEAAKFVDGVTAGLELEG
;
A
#
# COMPACT_ATOMS: atom_id res chain seq x y z
N MET A 1 18.95 10.85 4.64
CA MET A 1 20.42 10.91 4.77
C MET A 1 20.93 9.48 4.65
N LEU A 2 21.64 9.12 3.58
CA LEU A 2 22.14 7.75 3.40
C LEU A 2 23.16 7.43 4.52
N PRO A 3 23.17 6.21 5.07
CA PRO A 3 24.11 5.83 6.11
C PRO A 3 25.52 5.87 5.55
N ALA A 4 26.43 6.51 6.27
CA ALA A 4 27.83 6.52 5.90
C ALA A 4 28.37 5.08 5.79
N SER A 5 29.20 4.84 4.77
CA SER A 5 29.91 3.57 4.63
C SER A 5 30.76 3.30 5.88
N SER A 6 30.87 2.04 6.28
CA SER A 6 31.66 1.67 7.47
C SER A 6 33.11 2.16 7.36
N ILE A 7 33.71 2.52 8.49
CA ILE A 7 35.09 2.99 8.57
C ILE A 7 36.08 1.94 8.03
N PHE A 8 35.77 0.65 8.22
CA PHE A 8 36.58 -0.45 7.69
C PHE A 8 36.52 -0.53 6.16
N SER A 9 35.32 -0.38 5.58
CA SER A 9 35.15 -0.34 4.12
C SER A 9 35.82 0.89 3.52
N LEU A 10 35.59 2.06 4.13
CA LEU A 10 36.13 3.34 3.69
C LEU A 10 37.67 3.35 3.67
N THR A 11 38.31 2.74 4.66
CA THR A 11 39.78 2.67 4.75
C THR A 11 40.36 1.38 4.15
N SER A 12 39.52 0.51 3.58
CA SER A 12 39.90 -0.84 3.11
C SER A 12 40.73 -1.61 4.14
N SER A 13 40.35 -1.49 5.42
CA SER A 13 41.10 -2.07 6.54
C SER A 13 40.50 -3.40 7.00
N ARG A 14 41.38 -4.33 7.37
CA ARG A 14 40.99 -5.62 7.97
C ARG A 14 40.46 -5.41 9.39
N PHE A 15 39.65 -6.35 9.87
CA PHE A 15 39.14 -6.34 11.24
C PHE A 15 40.23 -6.31 12.32
N SER A 16 41.37 -6.98 12.06
CA SER A 16 42.54 -7.05 12.97
C SER A 16 43.41 -5.79 12.97
N THR A 17 43.12 -4.80 12.12
CA THR A 17 43.94 -3.57 12.03
C THR A 17 43.95 -2.85 13.38
N PRO A 18 45.13 -2.45 13.92
CA PRO A 18 45.21 -1.68 15.16
C PRO A 18 44.37 -0.40 15.11
N THR A 19 43.74 -0.03 16.23
CA THR A 19 42.83 1.14 16.31
C THR A 19 43.52 2.41 15.83
N GLU A 20 44.74 2.64 16.29
CA GLU A 20 45.54 3.81 15.94
C GLU A 20 45.77 3.94 14.42
N LEU A 21 46.13 2.84 13.77
CA LEU A 21 46.32 2.81 12.31
C LEU A 21 45.01 3.02 11.56
N LEU A 22 43.91 2.46 12.06
CA LEU A 22 42.59 2.63 11.46
C LEU A 22 42.16 4.11 11.45
N PHE A 23 42.23 4.79 12.60
CA PHE A 23 41.85 6.20 12.70
C PHE A 23 42.85 7.15 12.04
N THR A 24 44.13 6.77 11.96
CA THR A 24 45.13 7.49 11.14
C THR A 24 44.81 7.39 9.65
N ARG A 25 44.23 6.27 9.18
CA ARG A 25 43.75 6.16 7.78
C ARG A 25 42.50 6.99 7.56
N VAL A 26 41.56 7.01 8.52
CA VAL A 26 40.37 7.87 8.43
C VAL A 26 40.75 9.34 8.34
N SER A 27 41.69 9.80 9.18
CA SER A 27 42.12 11.21 9.19
C SER A 27 42.77 11.67 7.88
N ARG A 28 43.32 10.74 7.09
CA ARG A 28 43.83 11.02 5.73
C ARG A 28 42.72 11.22 4.70
N ILE A 29 41.55 10.62 4.91
CA ILE A 29 40.41 10.71 3.98
C ILE A 29 39.54 11.93 4.32
N ARG A 30 39.32 12.18 5.62
CA ARG A 30 38.48 13.28 6.11
C ARG A 30 38.88 13.69 7.52
N PRO A 31 38.58 14.93 7.95
CA PRO A 31 38.78 15.33 9.34
C PRO A 31 37.98 14.42 10.30
N LEU A 32 38.57 14.14 11.46
CA LEU A 32 37.95 13.35 12.52
C LEU A 32 36.79 14.14 13.14
N THR A 33 35.60 13.55 13.12
CA THR A 33 34.43 14.10 13.79
C THR A 33 34.42 13.74 15.28
N HIS A 34 33.60 14.43 16.06
CA HIS A 34 33.37 14.08 17.48
C HIS A 34 32.88 12.64 17.65
N LEU A 35 32.09 12.13 16.70
CA LEU A 35 31.65 10.74 16.73
C LEU A 35 32.83 9.77 16.52
N ASP A 36 33.79 10.10 15.65
CA ASP A 36 34.97 9.27 15.42
C ASP A 36 35.89 9.20 16.64
N THR A 37 36.03 10.30 17.39
CA THR A 37 36.84 10.31 18.62
C THR A 37 36.23 9.42 19.69
N LEU A 38 34.90 9.44 19.84
CA LEU A 38 34.19 8.52 20.74
C LEU A 38 34.31 7.05 20.27
N LEU A 39 34.17 6.79 18.97
CA LEU A 39 34.37 5.44 18.42
C LEU A 39 35.79 4.93 18.65
N ARG A 40 36.80 5.80 18.53
CA ARG A 40 38.20 5.44 18.76
C ARG A 40 38.44 4.89 20.16
N ALA A 41 37.82 5.49 21.19
CA ALA A 41 37.92 5.00 22.55
C ALA A 41 37.32 3.59 22.71
N GLN A 42 36.20 3.31 22.02
CA GLN A 42 35.49 2.02 22.09
C GLN A 42 36.20 0.91 21.29
N PHE A 43 36.89 1.24 20.19
CA PHE A 43 37.49 0.26 19.28
C PHE A 43 38.73 -0.46 19.84
N THR A 44 39.14 -0.15 21.08
CA THR A 44 40.15 -0.92 21.83
C THR A 44 39.70 -2.36 22.05
N SER A 45 38.39 -2.60 22.21
CA SER A 45 37.82 -3.94 22.37
C SER A 45 37.39 -4.54 21.02
N PRO A 46 37.78 -5.81 20.72
CA PRO A 46 37.27 -6.50 19.53
C PRO A 46 35.75 -6.70 19.58
N ALA A 47 35.15 -6.81 20.78
CA ALA A 47 33.70 -6.93 20.92
C ALA A 47 32.98 -5.66 20.43
N ALA A 48 33.49 -4.48 20.77
CA ALA A 48 32.93 -3.21 20.32
C ALA A 48 33.00 -3.05 18.79
N ARG A 49 34.09 -3.51 18.16
CA ARG A 49 34.22 -3.51 16.69
C ARG A 49 33.18 -4.41 16.02
N ARG A 50 32.87 -5.56 16.64
CA ARG A 50 31.80 -6.46 16.17
C ARG A 50 30.43 -5.80 16.33
N THR A 51 30.15 -5.18 17.47
CA THR A 51 28.90 -4.45 17.69
C THR A 51 28.73 -3.32 16.66
N TYR A 52 29.79 -2.55 16.39
CA TYR A 52 29.80 -1.50 15.37
C TYR A 52 29.46 -2.03 13.97
N LEU A 53 30.09 -3.13 13.53
CA LEU A 53 29.84 -3.68 12.19
C LEU A 53 28.43 -4.26 12.05
N ARG A 54 27.84 -4.76 13.16
CA ARG A 54 26.51 -5.37 13.16
C ARG A 54 25.39 -4.34 13.29
N PHE A 55 25.47 -3.47 14.29
CA PHE A 55 24.38 -2.54 14.67
C PHE A 55 24.68 -1.08 14.34
N GLY A 56 25.91 -0.75 13.94
CA GLY A 56 26.30 0.61 13.57
C GLY A 56 26.87 1.45 14.72
N PRO A 57 27.31 2.68 14.42
CA PRO A 57 27.90 3.59 15.40
C PRO A 57 26.89 4.10 16.44
N GLU A 58 25.68 4.44 16.01
CA GLU A 58 24.66 5.01 16.89
C GLU A 58 24.24 4.04 17.99
N THR A 59 24.02 2.77 17.65
CA THR A 59 23.69 1.75 18.67
C THR A 59 24.84 1.52 19.64
N LEU A 60 26.09 1.66 19.20
CA LEU A 60 27.25 1.48 20.07
C LEU A 60 27.44 2.67 21.03
N LEU A 61 27.19 3.90 20.59
CA LEU A 61 27.48 5.12 21.35
C LEU A 61 26.28 5.68 22.11
N SER A 62 25.07 5.55 21.56
CA SER A 62 23.86 6.24 22.03
C SER A 62 22.96 5.35 22.88
N CYS A 63 23.32 4.08 23.12
CA CYS A 63 22.55 3.18 23.95
C CYS A 63 22.87 3.36 25.45
N PRO A 64 21.90 3.77 26.30
CA PRO A 64 22.17 4.10 27.70
C PRO A 64 22.28 2.88 28.63
N PHE A 65 21.73 1.73 28.23
CA PHE A 65 21.69 0.50 29.05
C PHE A 65 22.51 -0.64 28.43
N CYS A 66 23.22 -0.39 27.34
CA CYS A 66 23.98 -1.42 26.66
C CYS A 66 25.35 -1.61 27.32
N GLY A 67 25.77 -2.86 27.46
CA GLY A 67 27.05 -3.22 28.05
C GLY A 67 27.67 -4.44 27.37
N PRO A 68 29.00 -4.57 27.38
CA PRO A 68 29.70 -5.71 26.77
C PRO A 68 29.30 -7.06 27.40
N GLU A 69 28.89 -7.05 28.69
CA GLU A 69 28.44 -8.23 29.42
C GLU A 69 27.14 -8.83 28.87
N ASN A 70 26.27 -8.01 28.26
CA ASN A 70 25.01 -8.47 27.71
C ASN A 70 24.86 -8.00 26.26
N PRO A 71 25.36 -8.77 25.27
CA PRO A 71 25.29 -8.38 23.87
C PRO A 71 23.86 -8.26 23.32
N LYS A 72 22.87 -8.88 23.98
CA LYS A 72 21.45 -8.79 23.58
C LYS A 72 20.87 -7.41 23.86
N SER A 73 21.44 -6.63 24.79
CA SER A 73 21.02 -5.25 25.05
C SER A 73 21.12 -4.38 23.79
N TYR A 74 22.23 -4.50 23.04
CA TYR A 74 22.42 -3.81 21.76
C TYR A 74 21.43 -4.25 20.70
N LEU A 75 21.07 -5.54 20.66
CA LEU A 75 20.07 -6.06 19.73
C LEU A 75 18.70 -5.44 19.97
N ILE A 76 18.25 -5.39 21.23
CA ILE A 76 16.94 -4.82 21.60
C ILE A 76 16.91 -3.33 21.26
N TYR A 77 17.95 -2.58 21.62
CA TYR A 77 18.04 -1.16 21.29
C TYR A 77 18.03 -0.93 19.76
N TYR A 78 18.78 -1.74 19.02
CA TYR A 78 18.83 -1.67 17.55
C TYR A 78 17.46 -1.94 16.94
N ILE A 79 16.79 -3.01 17.36
CA ILE A 79 15.46 -3.36 16.86
C ILE A 79 14.49 -2.20 17.10
N SER A 80 14.43 -1.66 18.32
CA SER A 80 13.49 -0.60 18.65
C SER A 80 13.70 0.66 17.81
N SER A 81 14.95 1.11 17.68
CA SER A 81 15.29 2.38 17.03
C SER A 81 15.39 2.30 15.51
N ASN A 82 15.97 1.21 14.98
CA ASN A 82 16.35 1.12 13.57
C ASN A 82 15.42 0.21 12.76
N VAL A 83 14.68 -0.71 13.36
CA VAL A 83 13.79 -1.64 12.64
C VAL A 83 12.33 -1.27 12.90
N LEU A 84 11.92 -1.31 14.17
CA LEU A 84 10.54 -1.15 14.59
C LEU A 84 10.02 0.26 14.30
N LEU A 85 10.76 1.29 14.71
CA LEU A 85 10.35 2.69 14.51
C LEU A 85 10.08 3.05 13.03
N PRO A 86 10.98 2.79 12.06
CA PRO A 86 10.69 3.11 10.66
C PRO A 86 9.51 2.31 10.07
N HIS A 87 9.32 1.03 10.46
CA HIS A 87 8.15 0.26 10.00
C HIS A 87 6.85 0.76 10.60
N LEU A 88 6.84 1.11 11.90
CA LEU A 88 5.66 1.70 12.53
C LEU A 88 5.32 3.05 11.91
N PHE A 89 6.33 3.86 11.61
CA PHE A 89 6.14 5.13 10.91
C PHE A 89 5.60 4.93 9.49
N HIS A 90 6.13 3.97 8.75
CA HIS A 90 5.63 3.61 7.41
C HIS A 90 4.18 3.09 7.46
N LEU A 91 3.87 2.16 8.36
CA LEU A 91 2.51 1.65 8.58
C LEU A 91 1.54 2.75 9.03
N LEU A 92 2.00 3.73 9.82
CA LEU A 92 1.21 4.89 10.21
C LEU A 92 0.88 5.76 8.99
N ILE A 93 1.88 6.10 8.17
CA ILE A 93 1.67 6.85 6.93
C ILE A 93 0.72 6.12 6.01
N LEU A 94 0.95 4.83 5.74
CA LEU A 94 0.07 4.00 4.94
C LEU A 94 -1.35 3.99 5.52
N GLY A 95 -1.50 3.87 6.83
CA GLY A 95 -2.80 3.90 7.51
C GLY A 95 -3.55 5.22 7.35
N ILE A 96 -2.82 6.35 7.31
CA ILE A 96 -3.38 7.69 7.05
C ILE A 96 -3.78 7.81 5.57
N VAL A 97 -2.85 7.52 4.66
CA VAL A 97 -3.05 7.67 3.21
C VAL A 97 -4.14 6.73 2.70
N THR A 98 -4.29 5.54 3.26
CA THR A 98 -5.33 4.57 2.85
C THR A 98 -6.66 4.75 3.60
N SER A 99 -6.78 5.78 4.44
CA SER A 99 -8.00 6.02 5.20
C SER A 99 -9.12 6.55 4.29
N ALA A 100 -10.36 6.12 4.56
CA ALA A 100 -11.55 6.56 3.85
C ALA A 100 -11.73 8.09 3.76
N PRO A 101 -11.48 8.90 4.80
CA PRO A 101 -11.63 10.35 4.69
C PRO A 101 -10.58 11.03 3.80
N ILE A 102 -9.44 10.37 3.54
CA ILE A 102 -8.34 10.95 2.75
C ILE A 102 -8.33 10.42 1.33
N ALA A 103 -8.42 9.11 1.13
CA ALA A 103 -8.33 8.45 -0.18
C ALA A 103 -9.64 7.83 -0.67
N GLY A 104 -10.73 8.02 0.05
CA GLY A 104 -12.05 7.53 -0.33
C GLY A 104 -12.29 6.02 -0.07
N PRO A 105 -13.52 5.55 -0.34
CA PRO A 105 -13.95 4.19 0.00
C PRO A 105 -13.29 3.10 -0.86
N ILE A 106 -12.74 3.47 -2.02
CA ILE A 106 -12.05 2.53 -2.92
C ILE A 106 -10.68 2.17 -2.35
N ALA A 107 -9.87 3.14 -1.95
CA ALA A 107 -8.57 2.87 -1.32
C ALA A 107 -8.71 2.21 0.06
N ALA A 108 -9.75 2.58 0.82
CA ALA A 108 -9.99 2.05 2.17
C ALA A 108 -10.17 0.52 2.22
N ARG A 109 -10.66 -0.12 1.14
CA ARG A 109 -10.85 -1.58 1.09
C ARG A 109 -9.53 -2.36 1.10
N TRP A 110 -8.43 -1.72 0.67
CA TRP A 110 -7.12 -2.36 0.57
C TRP A 110 -6.28 -2.22 1.84
N ARG A 111 -6.70 -1.33 2.76
CA ARG A 111 -6.00 -1.05 4.02
C ARG A 111 -5.64 -2.31 4.80
N THR A 112 -6.56 -3.28 4.91
CA THR A 112 -6.30 -4.52 5.65
C THR A 112 -5.19 -5.35 4.98
N LYS A 113 -5.18 -5.43 3.65
CA LYS A 113 -4.13 -6.16 2.92
C LYS A 113 -2.78 -5.47 3.10
N PHE A 114 -2.72 -4.14 2.95
CA PHE A 114 -1.48 -3.38 3.09
C PHE A 114 -0.92 -3.46 4.51
N PHE A 115 -1.79 -3.42 5.52
CA PHE A 115 -1.39 -3.64 6.90
C PHE A 115 -0.75 -5.02 7.09
N TRP A 116 -1.39 -6.09 6.63
CA TRP A 116 -0.84 -7.44 6.77
C TRP A 116 0.48 -7.60 6.02
N THR A 117 0.58 -7.12 4.78
CA THR A 117 1.83 -7.23 4.01
C THR A 117 2.96 -6.44 4.67
N GLY A 118 2.72 -5.21 5.12
CA GLY A 118 3.71 -4.42 5.85
C GLY A 118 4.08 -5.04 7.21
N PHE A 119 3.12 -5.64 7.91
CA PHE A 119 3.35 -6.37 9.15
C PHE A 119 4.23 -7.62 8.93
N PHE A 120 3.97 -8.40 7.88
CA PHE A 120 4.82 -9.55 7.54
C PHE A 120 6.22 -9.12 7.10
N PHE A 121 6.36 -7.99 6.40
CA PHE A 121 7.66 -7.42 6.07
C PHE A 121 8.46 -7.05 7.32
N LEU A 122 7.83 -6.39 8.30
CA LEU A 122 8.42 -6.14 9.62
C LEU A 122 8.83 -7.44 10.33
N LEU A 123 7.95 -8.45 10.37
CA LEU A 123 8.27 -9.73 11.02
C LEU A 123 9.43 -10.46 10.34
N ALA A 124 9.50 -10.43 9.01
CA ALA A 124 10.60 -11.03 8.26
C ALA A 124 11.92 -10.34 8.59
N GLU A 125 11.95 -9.01 8.64
CA GLU A 125 13.16 -8.26 9.00
C GLU A 125 13.56 -8.50 10.47
N LEU A 126 12.60 -8.47 11.41
CA LEU A 126 12.84 -8.78 12.82
C LEU A 126 13.45 -10.17 12.99
N SER A 127 12.89 -11.17 12.31
CA SER A 127 13.37 -12.54 12.34
C SER A 127 14.79 -12.65 11.78
N PHE A 128 15.06 -11.98 10.66
CA PHE A 128 16.39 -11.93 10.06
C PHE A 128 17.42 -11.28 11.00
N VAL A 129 17.12 -10.11 11.56
CA VAL A 129 18.02 -9.38 12.46
C VAL A 129 18.30 -10.16 13.75
N ALA A 130 17.28 -10.83 14.29
CA ALA A 130 17.39 -11.67 15.48
C ALA A 130 18.25 -12.92 15.23
N ALA A 131 18.04 -13.61 14.10
CA ALA A 131 18.74 -14.85 13.77
C ALA A 131 20.16 -14.60 13.22
N TYR A 132 20.40 -13.48 12.54
CA TYR A 132 21.66 -13.26 11.83
C TYR A 132 22.76 -12.75 12.76
N ASN A 133 23.64 -13.66 13.21
CA ASN A 133 24.88 -13.35 13.91
C ASN A 133 26.13 -13.69 13.07
N PRO A 134 26.74 -12.73 12.35
CA PRO A 134 27.86 -13.00 11.45
C PRO A 134 29.13 -13.48 12.18
N TYR A 135 29.21 -13.30 13.50
CA TYR A 135 30.37 -13.65 14.31
C TYR A 135 30.37 -15.12 14.73
N GLU A 136 29.20 -15.67 15.05
CA GLU A 136 29.04 -17.11 15.30
C GLU A 136 29.15 -17.91 14.00
N MET A 137 28.74 -17.32 12.88
CA MET A 137 28.82 -17.93 11.55
C MET A 137 30.22 -17.88 10.90
N GLY A 138 31.25 -17.35 11.59
CA GLY A 138 32.64 -17.36 11.10
C GLY A 138 32.96 -16.43 9.92
N VAL A 139 32.01 -15.60 9.48
CA VAL A 139 32.08 -14.80 8.23
C VAL A 139 33.19 -13.72 8.25
N LEU A 140 33.61 -13.28 9.44
CA LEU A 140 34.72 -12.31 9.55
C LEU A 140 36.10 -12.93 9.42
N ASN A 141 36.25 -14.24 9.67
CA ASN A 141 37.55 -14.89 9.52
C ASN A 141 37.90 -15.10 8.03
N THR A 142 36.90 -15.12 7.15
CA THR A 142 37.05 -15.34 5.71
C THR A 142 37.11 -14.05 4.89
N SER A 143 36.61 -12.92 5.40
CA SER A 143 36.52 -11.66 4.65
C SER A 143 37.77 -10.79 4.79
N LEU A 144 38.40 -10.41 3.67
CA LEU A 144 39.53 -9.45 3.67
C LEU A 144 39.12 -8.06 4.19
N ILE A 145 37.89 -7.62 3.92
CA ILE A 145 37.34 -6.34 4.40
C ILE A 145 35.95 -6.62 4.97
N PRO A 146 35.71 -6.33 6.26
CA PRO A 146 34.43 -6.64 6.88
C PRO A 146 33.35 -5.66 6.39
N GLY A 147 32.33 -6.19 5.71
CA GLY A 147 31.13 -5.45 5.36
C GLY A 147 30.29 -5.12 6.60
N SER A 148 29.69 -3.93 6.65
CA SER A 148 28.76 -3.58 7.72
C SER A 148 27.37 -4.15 7.41
N LEU A 149 26.84 -4.94 8.34
CA LEU A 149 25.45 -5.39 8.28
C LEU A 149 24.50 -4.21 8.41
N TYR A 150 24.80 -3.27 9.30
CA TYR A 150 24.04 -2.05 9.52
C TYR A 150 23.75 -1.29 8.22
N THR A 151 24.79 -0.97 7.44
CA THR A 151 24.64 -0.24 6.17
C THR A 151 23.83 -1.05 5.15
N ARG A 152 24.11 -2.37 5.04
CA ARG A 152 23.39 -3.23 4.08
C ARG A 152 21.92 -3.37 4.42
N LEU A 153 21.58 -3.57 5.69
CA LEU A 153 20.19 -3.66 6.15
C LEU A 153 19.45 -2.35 5.97
N TYR A 154 20.07 -1.22 6.28
CA TYR A 154 19.46 0.08 6.02
C TYR A 154 19.09 0.23 4.54
N MET A 155 20.04 -0.05 3.63
CA MET A 155 19.79 0.05 2.19
C MET A 155 18.71 -0.93 1.72
N ALA A 156 18.78 -2.19 2.18
CA ALA A 156 17.79 -3.20 1.86
C ALA A 156 16.38 -2.81 2.35
N ARG A 157 16.27 -2.22 3.53
CA ARG A 157 15.00 -1.73 4.08
C ARG A 157 14.46 -0.56 3.28
N THR A 158 15.28 0.46 3.02
CA THR A 158 14.81 1.62 2.23
C THR A 158 14.36 1.20 0.85
N LEU A 159 15.12 0.30 0.19
CA LEU A 159 14.73 -0.26 -1.09
C LEU A 159 13.43 -1.07 -0.97
N GLY A 160 13.35 -1.98 0.02
CA GLY A 160 12.17 -2.81 0.25
C GLY A 160 10.89 -2.00 0.49
N LEU A 161 10.96 -0.95 1.30
CA LEU A 161 9.82 -0.06 1.54
C LEU A 161 9.45 0.73 0.28
N THR A 162 10.42 1.24 -0.48
CA THR A 162 10.10 1.94 -1.75
C THR A 162 9.50 1.03 -2.80
N THR A 163 9.99 -0.22 -2.92
CA THR A 163 9.41 -1.20 -3.83
C THR A 163 8.03 -1.64 -3.39
N PHE A 164 7.81 -1.74 -2.08
CA PHE A 164 6.50 -2.00 -1.52
C PHE A 164 5.52 -0.90 -1.94
N ASP A 165 5.87 0.37 -1.71
CA ASP A 165 5.00 1.50 -2.05
C ASP A 165 4.72 1.60 -3.56
N ALA A 166 5.72 1.35 -4.42
CA ALA A 166 5.54 1.35 -5.87
C ALA A 166 4.57 0.25 -6.35
N LEU A 167 4.68 -0.96 -5.79
CA LEU A 167 3.78 -2.07 -6.12
C LEU A 167 2.35 -1.81 -5.62
N LEU A 168 2.20 -1.05 -4.53
CA LEU A 168 0.88 -0.66 -4.03
C LEU A 168 0.16 0.28 -5.00
N GLU A 169 0.87 1.27 -5.52
CA GLU A 169 0.34 2.24 -6.49
C GLU A 169 -0.15 1.52 -7.75
N GLU A 170 0.69 0.66 -8.33
CA GLU A 170 0.36 -0.13 -9.53
C GLU A 170 -0.90 -1.00 -9.33
N GLN A 171 -1.01 -1.68 -8.18
CA GLN A 171 -2.18 -2.52 -7.87
C GLN A 171 -3.48 -1.71 -7.70
N ILE A 172 -3.39 -0.49 -7.19
CA ILE A 172 -4.56 0.39 -7.05
C ILE A 172 -5.03 0.87 -8.42
N ASP A 173 -4.09 1.26 -9.28
CA ASP A 173 -4.38 1.79 -10.62
C ASP A 173 -4.96 0.72 -11.55
N GLU A 174 -4.33 -0.46 -11.62
CA GLU A 174 -4.83 -1.58 -12.43
C GLU A 174 -6.26 -1.99 -12.02
N PHE A 175 -6.52 -2.00 -10.71
CA PHE A 175 -7.84 -2.28 -10.18
C PHE A 175 -8.85 -1.18 -10.53
N ALA A 176 -8.45 0.09 -10.46
CA ALA A 176 -9.31 1.22 -10.82
C ALA A 176 -9.72 1.16 -12.29
N GLU A 177 -8.79 0.84 -13.19
CA GLU A 177 -9.05 0.70 -14.63
C GLU A 177 -9.96 -0.49 -14.94
N THR A 178 -9.68 -1.66 -14.33
CA THR A 178 -10.48 -2.88 -14.53
C THR A 178 -11.92 -2.70 -14.04
N VAL A 179 -12.09 -2.08 -12.87
CA VAL A 179 -13.43 -1.81 -12.34
C VAL A 179 -14.13 -0.74 -13.17
N GLY A 180 -13.44 0.34 -13.54
CA GLY A 180 -13.98 1.42 -14.36
C GLY A 180 -14.52 0.93 -15.70
N SER A 181 -13.74 0.12 -16.42
CA SER A 181 -14.15 -0.46 -17.71
C SER A 181 -15.36 -1.40 -17.56
N SER A 182 -15.41 -2.22 -16.51
CA SER A 182 -16.54 -3.11 -16.24
C SER A 182 -17.84 -2.35 -15.94
N ILE A 183 -17.75 -1.25 -15.19
CA ILE A 183 -18.89 -0.38 -14.87
C ILE A 183 -19.35 0.36 -16.13
N ALA A 184 -18.42 0.93 -16.91
CA ALA A 184 -18.76 1.61 -18.16
C ALA A 184 -19.47 0.67 -19.15
N SER A 185 -19.01 -0.58 -19.26
CA SER A 185 -19.67 -1.61 -20.07
C SER A 185 -21.08 -1.93 -19.57
N ALA A 186 -21.26 -2.06 -18.25
CA ALA A 186 -22.57 -2.29 -17.65
C ALA A 186 -23.53 -1.11 -17.88
N MET A 187 -23.06 0.13 -17.71
CA MET A 187 -23.85 1.34 -17.97
C MET A 187 -24.22 1.46 -19.45
N GLY A 188 -23.31 1.15 -20.37
CA GLY A 188 -23.59 1.13 -21.81
C GLY A 188 -24.70 0.14 -22.17
N LYS A 189 -24.66 -1.08 -21.60
CA LYS A 189 -25.73 -2.08 -21.79
C LYS A 189 -27.06 -1.62 -21.22
N LEU A 190 -27.08 -1.01 -20.03
CA LEU A 190 -28.30 -0.47 -19.42
C LEU A 190 -28.88 0.68 -20.25
N HIS A 191 -28.05 1.57 -20.78
CA HIS A 191 -28.47 2.64 -21.65
C HIS A 191 -29.06 2.10 -22.97
N ALA A 192 -28.39 1.14 -23.59
CA ALA A 192 -28.90 0.47 -24.79
C ALA A 192 -30.24 -0.24 -24.55
N LEU A 193 -30.38 -0.95 -23.41
CA LEU A 193 -31.64 -1.55 -23.00
C LEU A 193 -32.73 -0.50 -22.75
N GLY A 194 -32.39 0.63 -22.14
CA GLY A 194 -33.31 1.75 -21.94
C GLY A 194 -33.81 2.34 -23.25
N LEU A 195 -32.91 2.56 -24.22
CA LEU A 195 -33.27 3.03 -25.56
C LEU A 195 -34.13 2.00 -26.31
N ALA A 196 -33.76 0.72 -26.26
CA ALA A 196 -34.54 -0.35 -26.88
C ALA A 196 -35.94 -0.45 -26.29
N LYS A 197 -36.08 -0.43 -24.96
CA LYS A 197 -37.37 -0.43 -24.28
C LYS A 197 -38.21 0.81 -24.63
N ASN A 198 -37.58 1.99 -24.70
CA ASN A 198 -38.26 3.22 -25.11
C ASN A 198 -38.73 3.15 -26.58
N ALA A 199 -37.94 2.57 -27.47
CA ALA A 199 -38.33 2.35 -28.86
C ALA A 199 -39.49 1.35 -29.00
N ILE A 200 -39.41 0.22 -28.29
CA ILE A 200 -40.48 -0.79 -28.25
C ILE A 200 -41.78 -0.19 -27.70
N MET A 201 -41.72 0.62 -26.64
CA MET A 201 -42.91 1.27 -26.07
C MET A 201 -43.58 2.27 -27.01
N ARG A 202 -42.80 2.87 -27.93
CA ARG A 202 -43.32 3.82 -28.93
C ARG A 202 -43.93 3.14 -30.15
N ASP A 203 -43.57 1.88 -30.43
CA ASP A 203 -44.14 1.10 -31.54
C ASP A 203 -45.25 0.16 -31.03
N ALA A 204 -46.47 0.35 -31.56
CA ALA A 204 -47.63 -0.43 -31.15
C ALA A 204 -47.49 -1.93 -31.43
N VAL A 205 -46.87 -2.31 -32.56
CA VAL A 205 -46.70 -3.70 -33.00
C VAL A 205 -45.65 -4.41 -32.14
N LEU A 206 -44.53 -3.74 -31.87
CA LEU A 206 -43.46 -4.31 -31.04
C LEU A 206 -43.91 -4.44 -29.58
N ARG A 207 -44.65 -3.46 -29.06
CA ARG A 207 -45.24 -3.51 -27.71
C ARG A 207 -46.27 -4.63 -27.54
N GLU A 208 -47.00 -5.00 -28.60
CA GLU A 208 -47.95 -6.11 -28.56
C GLU A 208 -47.24 -7.46 -28.60
N ARG A 209 -46.17 -7.59 -29.40
CA ARG A 209 -45.30 -8.78 -29.38
C ARG A 209 -44.58 -8.98 -28.06
N GLU A 210 -44.04 -7.90 -27.47
CA GLU A 210 -43.41 -7.96 -26.15
C GLU A 210 -44.43 -8.45 -25.10
N ARG A 211 -45.65 -7.89 -25.09
CA ARG A 211 -46.72 -8.34 -24.20
C ARG A 211 -47.07 -9.82 -24.38
N ALA A 212 -47.19 -10.28 -25.63
CA ALA A 212 -47.50 -11.68 -25.94
C ALA A 212 -46.43 -12.64 -25.40
N VAL A 213 -45.16 -12.31 -25.61
CA VAL A 213 -44.01 -13.09 -25.10
C VAL A 213 -43.98 -13.10 -23.57
N TRP A 214 -44.18 -11.96 -22.92
CA TRP A 214 -44.23 -11.90 -21.46
C TRP A 214 -45.41 -12.68 -20.88
N THR A 215 -46.59 -12.62 -21.50
CA THR A 215 -47.75 -13.43 -21.06
C THR A 215 -47.50 -14.93 -21.22
N GLU A 216 -46.79 -15.35 -22.27
CA GLU A 216 -46.40 -16.74 -22.46
C GLU A 216 -45.38 -17.19 -21.41
N ILE A 217 -44.34 -16.38 -21.15
CA ILE A 217 -43.32 -16.68 -20.15
C ILE A 217 -43.93 -16.74 -18.74
N ILE A 218 -44.85 -15.83 -18.40
CA ILE A 218 -45.56 -15.84 -17.11
C ILE A 218 -46.45 -17.09 -17.00
N GLY A 219 -47.18 -17.41 -18.07
CA GLY A 219 -48.02 -18.61 -18.12
C GLY A 219 -47.23 -19.92 -18.02
N ARG A 220 -46.00 -19.95 -18.54
CA ARG A 220 -45.14 -21.15 -18.54
C ARG A 220 -44.25 -21.27 -17.30
N SER A 221 -43.90 -20.16 -16.68
CA SER A 221 -43.13 -20.14 -15.43
C SER A 221 -44.01 -20.24 -14.18
N GLY A 222 -45.34 -20.26 -14.33
CA GLY A 222 -46.28 -20.12 -13.19
C GLY A 222 -46.01 -18.81 -12.44
N GLY A 223 -45.61 -17.77 -13.16
CA GLY A 223 -44.80 -16.67 -12.63
C GLY A 223 -45.49 -15.89 -11.51
N MET A 224 -44.70 -15.42 -10.53
CA MET A 224 -44.96 -14.36 -9.52
C MET A 224 -46.42 -14.10 -9.16
N VAL A 225 -47.19 -15.17 -9.02
CA VAL A 225 -48.59 -15.15 -8.65
C VAL A 225 -48.63 -15.70 -7.24
N GLY A 226 -49.10 -14.88 -6.30
CA GLY A 226 -49.39 -15.35 -4.96
C GLY A 226 -50.39 -16.50 -5.03
N ASP A 227 -50.49 -17.28 -3.94
CA ASP A 227 -51.43 -18.41 -3.83
C ASP A 227 -52.91 -18.01 -4.08
N ASP A 228 -53.18 -16.71 -4.13
CA ASP A 228 -54.47 -16.06 -4.39
C ASP A 228 -54.71 -15.65 -5.86
N GLY A 229 -53.80 -15.95 -6.79
CA GLY A 229 -53.96 -15.62 -8.21
C GLY A 229 -53.59 -14.18 -8.58
N LYS A 230 -53.06 -13.38 -7.65
CA LYS A 230 -52.65 -11.98 -7.89
C LYS A 230 -51.15 -11.85 -8.08
N SER A 231 -50.75 -10.86 -8.88
CA SER A 231 -49.34 -10.51 -9.05
C SER A 231 -48.72 -10.15 -7.69
N VAL A 232 -47.61 -10.79 -7.33
CA VAL A 232 -46.81 -10.49 -6.12
C VAL A 232 -46.30 -9.04 -6.12
N LEU A 233 -46.28 -8.37 -7.28
CA LEU A 233 -45.94 -6.95 -7.40
C LEU A 233 -47.13 -6.01 -7.11
N ASP A 234 -48.36 -6.51 -7.19
CA ASP A 234 -49.57 -5.76 -6.83
C ASP A 234 -49.88 -5.83 -5.32
N ASP A 235 -49.11 -6.63 -4.57
CA ASP A 235 -49.19 -6.64 -3.12
C ASP A 235 -48.76 -5.26 -2.58
N GLU A 236 -49.72 -4.56 -1.99
CA GLU A 236 -49.57 -3.27 -1.32
C GLU A 236 -48.30 -3.22 -0.44
N LYS A 237 -47.97 -4.34 0.22
CA LYS A 237 -46.79 -4.49 1.09
C LYS A 237 -45.47 -4.45 0.33
N VAL A 238 -45.41 -5.05 -0.86
CA VAL A 238 -44.22 -5.07 -1.72
C VAL A 238 -44.01 -3.68 -2.34
N ALA A 239 -45.09 -3.04 -2.79
CA ALA A 239 -45.04 -1.66 -3.28
C ALA A 239 -44.57 -0.68 -2.19
N GLN A 240 -45.06 -0.81 -0.95
CA GLN A 240 -44.62 -0.01 0.19
C GLN A 240 -43.15 -0.26 0.55
N ALA A 241 -42.69 -1.51 0.52
CA ALA A 241 -41.31 -1.87 0.81
C ALA A 241 -40.33 -1.30 -0.24
N VAL A 242 -40.70 -1.35 -1.52
CA VAL A 242 -39.92 -0.75 -2.61
C VAL A 242 -39.92 0.77 -2.52
N ALA A 243 -41.07 1.40 -2.24
CA ALA A 243 -41.16 2.85 -2.04
C ALA A 243 -40.31 3.31 -0.84
N GLN A 244 -40.31 2.57 0.27
CA GLN A 244 -39.45 2.84 1.42
C GLN A 244 -37.96 2.64 1.11
N ALA A 245 -37.60 1.63 0.32
CA ALA A 245 -36.21 1.40 -0.10
C ALA A 245 -35.70 2.54 -1.01
N LEU A 246 -36.54 3.02 -1.94
CA LEU A 246 -36.22 4.16 -2.79
C LEU A 246 -36.15 5.46 -1.99
N ALA A 247 -37.05 5.68 -1.03
CA ALA A 247 -37.01 6.84 -0.13
C ALA A 247 -35.77 6.82 0.77
N LYS A 248 -35.37 5.65 1.30
CA LYS A 248 -34.12 5.50 2.06
C LYS A 248 -32.88 5.78 1.22
N ARG A 249 -32.89 5.40 -0.07
CA ARG A 249 -31.79 5.69 -1.00
C ARG A 249 -31.70 7.19 -1.29
N ALA A 250 -32.83 7.86 -1.53
CA ALA A 250 -32.88 9.31 -1.73
C ALA A 250 -32.54 10.11 -0.46
N GLN A 251 -32.80 9.58 0.74
CA GLN A 251 -32.37 10.18 2.01
C GLN A 251 -30.88 9.94 2.31
N SER A 252 -30.35 8.78 1.94
CA SER A 252 -28.91 8.49 2.00
C SER A 252 -28.09 9.37 1.05
N GLU A 253 -28.69 9.83 -0.04
CA GLU A 253 -28.08 10.74 -1.02
C GLU A 253 -28.11 12.21 -0.56
N LYS A 254 -29.01 12.56 0.37
CA LYS A 254 -29.19 13.93 0.90
C LYS A 254 -28.35 14.23 2.16
N SER A 255 -27.67 13.24 2.71
CA SER A 255 -26.80 13.39 3.89
C SER A 255 -25.36 13.59 3.46
N GLU A 256 -24.99 14.87 3.39
CA GLU A 256 -23.62 15.37 3.54
C GLU A 256 -22.66 15.10 2.36
N ILE A 257 -22.62 16.04 1.41
CA ILE A 257 -21.45 16.65 0.71
C ILE A 257 -22.02 17.62 -0.35
N ASN A 258 -21.45 18.82 -0.50
CA ASN A 258 -21.89 19.87 -1.44
C ASN A 258 -21.90 19.38 -2.90
N GLU A 259 -23.09 18.96 -3.36
CA GLU A 259 -23.37 18.29 -4.64
C GLU A 259 -23.03 19.16 -5.87
N ALA A 260 -23.11 20.49 -5.74
CA ALA A 260 -22.85 21.42 -6.85
C ALA A 260 -21.39 21.40 -7.32
N ASP A 261 -20.42 21.23 -6.42
CA ASP A 261 -18.99 21.22 -6.77
C ASP A 261 -18.55 19.86 -7.32
N VAL A 262 -19.16 18.77 -6.85
CA VAL A 262 -18.88 17.40 -7.31
C VAL A 262 -19.53 17.14 -8.66
N MET A 263 -20.78 17.57 -8.89
CA MET A 263 -21.40 17.50 -10.21
C MET A 263 -20.66 18.36 -11.23
N LYS A 264 -20.23 19.58 -10.85
CA LYS A 264 -19.51 20.46 -11.78
C LYS A 264 -18.19 19.85 -12.22
N LYS A 265 -17.39 19.32 -11.28
CA LYS A 265 -16.15 18.60 -11.60
C LYS A 265 -16.40 17.31 -12.40
N GLY A 266 -17.42 16.54 -12.04
CA GLY A 266 -17.77 15.31 -12.75
C GLY A 266 -18.26 15.57 -14.18
N MET A 267 -18.99 16.64 -14.42
CA MET A 267 -19.40 17.06 -15.77
C MET A 267 -18.22 17.58 -16.59
N GLU A 268 -17.24 18.25 -15.96
CA GLU A 268 -16.05 18.76 -16.64
C GLU A 268 -15.08 17.62 -17.05
N GLU A 269 -14.92 16.60 -16.21
CA GLU A 269 -14.17 15.38 -16.54
C GLU A 269 -14.89 14.52 -17.59
N ALA A 270 -16.21 14.37 -17.47
CA ALA A 270 -17.00 13.65 -18.46
C ALA A 270 -16.98 14.34 -19.83
N ALA A 271 -17.02 15.67 -19.87
CA ALA A 271 -16.91 16.44 -21.11
C ALA A 271 -15.53 16.25 -21.77
N LYS A 272 -14.44 16.32 -21.02
CA LYS A 272 -13.08 16.06 -21.54
C LYS A 272 -12.89 14.64 -22.05
N PHE A 273 -13.50 13.65 -21.39
CA PHE A 273 -13.46 12.26 -21.83
C PHE A 273 -14.23 12.07 -23.14
N VAL A 274 -15.41 12.67 -23.28
CA VAL A 274 -16.19 12.63 -24.52
C VAL A 274 -15.42 13.31 -25.65
N ASP A 275 -14.85 14.49 -25.41
CA ASP A 275 -14.07 15.25 -26.42
C ASP A 275 -12.83 14.46 -26.89
N GLY A 276 -12.14 13.76 -25.99
CA GLY A 276 -11.00 12.91 -26.31
C GLY A 276 -11.39 11.67 -27.13
N VAL A 277 -12.59 11.12 -26.92
CA VAL A 277 -13.12 9.98 -27.68
C VAL A 277 -13.65 10.43 -29.05
N THR A 278 -14.27 11.61 -29.15
CA THR A 278 -14.78 12.14 -30.43
C THR A 278 -13.69 12.73 -31.32
N ALA A 279 -12.60 13.27 -30.76
CA ALA A 279 -11.46 13.73 -31.55
C ALA A 279 -10.76 12.61 -32.34
N GLY A 280 -10.87 11.35 -31.89
CA GLY A 280 -10.39 10.18 -32.63
C GLY A 280 -11.31 9.73 -33.76
N LEU A 281 -12.57 10.17 -33.79
CA LEU A 281 -13.58 9.78 -34.77
C LEU A 281 -13.66 10.73 -35.99
N GLU A 282 -13.05 11.92 -35.92
CA GLU A 282 -13.05 12.90 -37.03
C GLU A 282 -11.86 12.74 -38.00
N LEU A 283 -10.94 11.79 -37.76
CA LEU A 283 -9.77 11.56 -38.62
C LEU A 283 -9.89 10.36 -39.57
N GLU A 284 -11.04 9.68 -39.64
CA GLU A 284 -11.33 8.63 -40.63
C GLU A 284 -12.53 8.98 -41.54
N GLY A 285 -12.52 10.21 -42.06
CA GLY A 285 -13.37 10.64 -43.18
C GLY A 285 -12.58 10.79 -44.47
#